data_AF-A0A7X6TJR4-F1
#
_entry.id   AF-A0A7X6TJR4-F1
#
_cell.length_a   1.000
_cell.length_b   1.000
_cell.length_c   1.000
_cell.angle_alpha   90.00
_cell.angle_beta   90.00
_cell.angle_gamma   90.00
#
_symmetry.space_group_name_H-M   'P 1'
#
loop_
_entity.id
_entity.type
_entity.pdbx_description
1 polymer ?
#
loop_
_entity_poly.entity_id
_entity_poly.type
_entity_poly.pdbx_seq_one_letter_code
_entity_poly.pdbx_strand_id
1 'polypeptide(L)'
;MVDEKKAIFTIGVAAQMLDVHPRTLRIYEEEGLITPMRKGKWRYYTMDDIKWIECLREMIHEHGISIAAVKKLLLYTPCWNITDCPFEKRKQCTAFMANALVPKKIDKQAAKKVVGLHTKAA
;
A
#
# COMPACT_ATOMS: atom_id res chain seq x y z
N MET A 1 20.16 15.29 16.02
CA MET A 1 19.59 14.25 15.14
C MET A 1 18.16 13.99 15.58
N VAL A 2 17.20 14.04 14.66
CA VAL A 2 15.79 13.75 14.95
C VAL A 2 15.65 12.22 15.06
N ASP A 3 15.06 11.72 16.14
CA ASP A 3 14.71 10.30 16.27
C ASP A 3 13.69 9.93 15.18
N GLU A 4 14.09 9.03 14.28
CA GLU A 4 13.34 8.72 13.06
C GLU A 4 11.96 8.12 13.35
N LYS A 5 11.78 7.50 14.52
CA LYS A 5 10.54 6.82 14.93
C LYS A 5 9.60 7.71 15.74
N LYS A 6 10.01 8.93 16.10
CA LYS A 6 9.19 9.82 16.92
C LYS A 6 8.25 10.63 16.03
N ALA A 7 6.94 10.47 16.23
CA ALA A 7 5.92 11.16 15.45
C ALA A 7 5.78 12.63 15.91
N ILE A 8 6.54 13.53 15.29
CA ILE A 8 6.60 14.95 15.70
C ILE A 8 6.15 15.92 14.62
N PHE A 9 6.11 15.51 13.35
CA PHE A 9 5.76 16.39 12.24
C PHE A 9 4.26 16.47 12.08
N THR A 10 3.70 17.69 12.07
CA THR A 10 2.29 17.88 11.73
C THR A 10 2.08 17.74 10.23
N ILE A 11 0.83 17.54 9.77
CA ILE A 11 0.53 17.43 8.34
C ILE A 11 1.03 18.63 7.51
N GLY A 12 1.02 19.84 8.06
CA GLY A 12 1.53 21.02 7.37
C GLY A 12 3.05 20.99 7.20
N VAL A 13 3.77 20.60 8.25
CA VAL A 13 5.24 20.46 8.21
C VAL A 13 5.63 19.32 7.27
N ALA A 14 4.99 18.17 7.37
CA ALA A 14 5.22 17.03 6.47
C ALA A 14 4.98 17.41 5.00
N ALA A 15 3.88 18.13 4.72
CA ALA A 15 3.56 18.61 3.38
C ALA A 15 4.62 19.57 2.82
N GLN A 16 5.16 20.47 3.64
CA GLN A 16 6.26 21.37 3.24
C GLN A 16 7.56 20.60 2.98
N MET A 17 7.91 19.65 3.83
CA MET A 17 9.13 18.83 3.67
C MET A 17 9.10 18.02 2.37
N LEU A 18 7.93 17.55 1.98
CA LEU A 18 7.71 16.75 0.78
C LEU A 18 7.39 17.61 -0.46
N ASP A 19 7.28 18.93 -0.32
CA ASP A 19 6.82 19.82 -1.39
C ASP A 19 5.50 19.33 -2.04
N VAL A 20 4.49 19.07 -1.21
CA VAL A 20 3.15 18.65 -1.64
C VAL A 20 2.06 19.43 -0.95
N HIS A 21 0.87 19.46 -1.54
CA HIS A 21 -0.31 19.98 -0.85
C HIS A 21 -0.77 19.01 0.26
N PRO A 22 -1.21 19.48 1.45
CA PRO A 22 -1.70 18.62 2.53
C PRO A 22 -2.84 17.68 2.14
N ARG A 23 -3.60 18.01 1.08
CA ARG A 23 -4.64 17.12 0.52
C ARG A 23 -4.06 15.83 -0.03
N THR A 24 -2.86 15.85 -0.61
CA THR A 24 -2.19 14.64 -1.12
C THR A 24 -1.94 13.64 0.01
N LEU A 25 -1.46 14.11 1.17
CA LEU A 25 -1.26 13.26 2.34
C LEU A 25 -2.57 12.66 2.87
N ARG A 26 -3.68 13.41 2.79
CA ARG A 26 -5.01 12.89 3.17
C ARG A 26 -5.48 11.82 2.19
N ILE A 27 -5.26 12.01 0.90
CA ILE A 27 -5.59 11.00 -0.13
C ILE A 27 -4.80 9.71 0.15
N TYR A 28 -3.50 9.81 0.42
CA TYR A 28 -2.70 8.62 0.74
C TYR A 28 -3.15 7.92 2.02
N GLU A 29 -3.57 8.67 3.05
CA GLU A 29 -4.15 8.10 4.26
C GLU A 29 -5.51 7.44 3.98
N GLU A 30 -6.41 8.09 3.24
CA GLU A 30 -7.73 7.57 2.85
C GLU A 30 -7.60 6.29 2.01
N GLU A 31 -6.58 6.24 1.15
CA GLU A 31 -6.25 5.07 0.36
C GLU A 31 -5.49 3.99 1.16
N GLY A 32 -5.17 4.22 2.43
CA GLY A 32 -4.50 3.26 3.30
C GLY A 32 -3.03 3.02 2.96
N LEU A 33 -2.41 3.93 2.19
CA LEU A 33 -0.99 3.87 1.85
C LEU A 33 -0.10 4.37 3.00
N ILE A 34 -0.66 5.21 3.87
CA ILE A 34 0.03 5.72 5.06
C ILE A 34 -0.91 5.67 6.27
N THR A 35 -0.35 5.49 7.46
CA THR A 35 -1.10 5.42 8.72
C THR A 35 -0.45 6.33 9.77
N PRO A 36 -0.68 7.65 9.70
CA PRO A 36 -0.07 8.60 10.63
C PRO A 36 -0.58 8.37 12.05
N MET A 37 0.24 8.72 13.05
CA MET A 37 -0.18 8.71 14.44
C MET A 37 -1.24 9.80 14.66
N ARG A 38 -2.36 9.43 15.28
CA ARG A 38 -3.46 10.36 15.57
C ARG A 38 -3.51 10.73 17.04
N LYS A 39 -3.66 12.03 17.31
CA LYS A 39 -4.02 12.57 18.64
C LYS A 39 -5.25 13.45 18.48
N GLY A 40 -6.43 12.83 18.60
CA GLY A 40 -7.70 13.47 18.27
C GLY A 40 -7.79 13.82 16.79
N LYS A 41 -7.97 15.10 16.47
CA LYS A 41 -8.02 15.61 15.08
C LYS A 41 -6.65 15.76 14.42
N TRP A 42 -5.58 15.73 15.21
CA TRP A 42 -4.22 16.00 14.74
C TRP A 42 -3.55 14.74 14.23
N ARG A 43 -2.82 14.89 13.13
CA ARG A 43 -1.98 13.84 12.51
C ARG A 43 -0.53 14.19 12.73
N TYR A 44 0.22 13.21 13.21
CA TYR A 44 1.65 13.29 13.43
C TYR A 44 2.34 12.25 12.58
N TYR A 45 3.41 12.68 11.93
CA TYR A 45 4.26 11.89 11.05
C TYR A 45 5.64 11.77 11.70
N THR A 46 6.21 10.58 11.58
CA THR A 46 7.61 10.26 11.89
C THR A 46 8.51 10.65 10.72
N MET A 47 9.84 10.56 10.87
CA MET A 47 10.72 10.74 9.71
C MET A 47 10.62 9.55 8.75
N ASP A 48 10.39 8.34 9.27
CA ASP A 48 10.15 7.14 8.45
C ASP A 48 8.91 7.30 7.57
N ASP A 49 7.84 7.93 8.08
CA ASP A 49 6.66 8.25 7.29
C ASP A 49 7.01 9.20 6.13
N ILE A 50 7.87 10.20 6.35
CA ILE A 50 8.31 11.14 5.29
C ILE A 50 9.06 10.39 4.19
N LYS A 51 10.07 9.58 4.56
CA LYS A 51 10.83 8.76 3.61
C LYS A 51 9.92 7.81 2.82
N TRP A 52 8.97 7.19 3.51
CA TRP A 52 7.98 6.31 2.87
C TRP A 52 7.11 7.06 1.84
N ILE A 53 6.63 8.25 2.19
CA ILE A 53 5.83 9.08 1.28
C ILE A 53 6.66 9.53 0.06
N GLU A 54 7.95 9.81 0.24
CA GLU A 54 8.85 10.12 -0.87
C GLU A 54 8.94 8.94 -1.86
N CYS A 55 9.14 7.71 -1.37
CA CYS A 55 9.12 6.51 -2.21
C CYS A 55 7.75 6.27 -2.88
N LEU A 56 6.64 6.52 -2.16
CA LEU A 56 5.30 6.44 -2.76
C LEU A 56 5.16 7.41 -3.93
N ARG A 57 5.67 8.63 -3.79
CA ARG A 57 5.61 9.65 -4.85
C ARG A 57 6.46 9.29 -6.05
N GLU A 58 7.67 8.80 -5.84
CA GLU A 58 8.54 8.32 -6.91
C GLU A 58 7.82 7.21 -7.72
N MET A 59 7.26 6.20 -7.03
CA MET A 59 6.47 5.15 -7.69
C MET A 59 5.28 5.71 -8.48
N ILE A 60 4.54 6.66 -7.92
CA ILE A 60 3.31 7.17 -8.52
C ILE A 60 3.58 8.12 -9.69
N HIS A 61 4.52 9.04 -9.52
CA HIS A 61 4.73 10.16 -10.44
C HIS A 61 5.87 9.91 -11.43
N GLU A 62 6.95 9.27 -11.00
CA GLU A 62 8.11 9.01 -11.87
C GLU A 62 7.94 7.69 -12.61
N HIS A 63 7.52 6.62 -11.91
CA HIS A 63 7.29 5.31 -12.51
C HIS A 63 5.87 5.11 -13.05
N GLY A 64 4.97 6.07 -12.85
CA GLY A 64 3.60 6.04 -13.38
C GLY A 64 2.72 4.93 -12.78
N ILE A 65 3.07 4.41 -11.59
CA ILE A 65 2.33 3.34 -10.94
C ILE A 65 1.09 3.93 -10.27
N SER A 66 -0.10 3.47 -10.68
CA SER A 66 -1.34 3.95 -10.06
C SER A 66 -1.42 3.58 -8.57
N ILE A 67 -2.10 4.42 -7.76
CA ILE A 67 -2.36 4.15 -6.33
C ILE A 67 -2.97 2.76 -6.12
N ALA A 68 -3.92 2.35 -6.97
CA ALA A 68 -4.54 1.03 -6.89
C ALA A 68 -3.54 -0.11 -7.13
N ALA A 69 -2.57 0.08 -8.03
CA ALA A 69 -1.50 -0.87 -8.27
C ALA A 69 -0.51 -0.92 -7.09
N VAL A 70 -0.11 0.23 -6.51
CA VAL A 70 0.74 0.28 -5.32
C VAL A 70 0.10 -0.48 -4.16
N LYS A 71 -1.19 -0.25 -3.88
CA LYS A 71 -1.92 -0.98 -2.82
C LYS A 71 -1.89 -2.49 -3.02
N LYS A 72 -2.10 -2.94 -4.27
CA LYS A 72 -2.02 -4.37 -4.61
C LYS A 72 -0.62 -4.92 -4.43
N LEU A 73 0.40 -4.20 -4.89
CA LEU A 73 1.80 -4.61 -4.72
C LEU A 73 2.13 -4.80 -3.24
N LEU A 74 1.78 -3.84 -2.38
CA LEU A 74 2.04 -3.94 -0.95
C LEU A 74 1.31 -5.11 -0.27
N LEU A 75 0.14 -5.48 -0.77
CA LEU A 75 -0.55 -6.68 -0.31
C LEU A 75 0.20 -7.96 -0.72
N TYR A 76 0.75 -8.00 -1.94
CA TYR A 76 1.40 -9.18 -2.52
C TYR A 76 2.89 -9.31 -2.21
N THR A 77 3.51 -8.27 -1.67
CA THR A 77 4.93 -8.25 -1.32
C THR A 77 5.10 -8.37 0.20
N PRO A 78 4.99 -9.59 0.76
CA PRO A 78 5.14 -9.77 2.19
C PRO A 78 6.57 -9.48 2.63
N CYS A 79 6.73 -9.07 3.89
CA CYS A 79 8.03 -8.70 4.44
C CYS A 79 9.07 -9.81 4.30
N TRP A 80 8.68 -11.09 4.33
CA TRP A 80 9.61 -12.21 4.21
C TRP A 80 10.18 -12.45 2.81
N ASN A 81 9.62 -11.81 1.78
CA ASN A 81 10.20 -11.77 0.44
C ASN A 81 11.19 -10.59 0.29
N ILE A 82 11.08 -9.56 1.13
CA ILE A 82 11.92 -8.35 1.06
C ILE A 82 13.13 -8.48 1.99
N THR A 83 12.90 -8.98 3.21
CA THR A 83 13.91 -9.00 4.28
C THR A 83 14.56 -10.37 4.48
N ASP A 84 14.29 -11.32 3.58
CA ASP A 84 14.74 -12.72 3.66
C ASP A 84 14.52 -13.34 5.06
N CYS A 85 13.40 -12.99 5.69
CA CYS A 85 13.09 -13.41 7.06
C CYS A 85 13.15 -14.95 7.19
N PRO A 86 13.89 -15.56 8.14
CA PRO A 86 13.97 -17.02 8.25
C PRO A 86 12.61 -17.69 8.55
N PHE A 87 12.39 -18.89 8.02
CA PHE A 87 11.10 -19.61 8.15
C PHE A 87 10.65 -19.79 9.61
N GLU A 88 11.58 -20.03 10.54
CA GLU A 88 11.25 -20.20 11.96
C GLU A 88 10.64 -18.93 12.58
N LYS A 89 11.07 -17.74 12.16
CA LYS A 89 10.44 -16.48 12.59
C LYS A 89 9.08 -16.26 11.92
N ARG A 90 8.91 -16.71 10.66
CA ARG A 90 7.64 -16.58 9.92
C ARG A 90 6.50 -17.35 10.57
N LYS A 91 6.76 -18.52 11.18
CA LYS A 91 5.74 -19.35 11.85
C LYS A 91 4.96 -18.60 12.93
N GLN A 92 5.58 -17.60 13.56
CA GLN A 92 4.98 -16.78 14.62
C GLN A 92 4.48 -15.42 14.10
N CYS A 93 4.60 -15.16 12.80
CA CYS A 93 4.21 -13.90 12.19
C CYS A 93 2.72 -13.91 11.87
N THR A 94 1.97 -12.98 12.46
CA THR A 94 0.53 -12.80 12.21
C THR A 94 0.24 -12.49 10.74
N ALA A 95 1.09 -11.72 10.07
CA ALA A 95 0.97 -11.43 8.64
C ALA A 95 1.19 -12.68 7.76
N PHE A 96 2.07 -13.60 8.17
CA PHE A 96 2.29 -14.88 7.47
C PHE A 96 1.10 -15.82 7.63
N MET A 97 0.54 -15.90 8.84
CA MET A 97 -0.60 -16.78 9.13
C MET A 97 -1.92 -16.27 8.53
N ALA A 98 -2.07 -14.96 8.34
CA ALA A 98 -3.29 -14.34 7.79
C ALA A 98 -3.53 -14.64 6.29
N ASN A 99 -2.57 -15.25 5.60
CA ASN A 99 -2.67 -15.88 4.29
C ASN A 99 -3.61 -15.18 3.27
N ALA A 100 -3.39 -13.88 3.04
CA ALA A 100 -4.19 -13.09 2.10
C ALA A 100 -3.47 -12.83 0.76
N LEU A 101 -2.64 -13.76 0.28
CA LEU A 101 -1.76 -13.47 -0.87
C LEU A 101 -2.33 -13.77 -2.26
N VAL A 102 -3.44 -14.50 -2.47
CA VAL A 102 -4.21 -14.53 -3.75
C VAL A 102 -5.60 -15.16 -3.48
N PRO A 103 -6.70 -14.71 -4.12
CA PRO A 103 -7.96 -15.47 -4.13
C PRO A 103 -7.72 -16.90 -4.66
N LYS A 104 -8.26 -17.92 -3.96
CA LYS A 104 -8.13 -19.34 -4.34
C LYS A 104 -8.73 -19.71 -5.72
N LYS A 105 -9.28 -18.76 -6.48
CA LYS A 105 -9.88 -18.97 -7.81
C LYS A 105 -9.65 -17.77 -8.74
N ILE A 106 -8.58 -17.80 -9.54
CA ILE A 106 -8.71 -17.38 -10.95
C ILE A 106 -9.34 -18.59 -11.64
N ASP A 107 -10.67 -18.70 -11.55
CA ASP A 107 -11.41 -19.81 -12.16
C ASP A 107 -11.41 -19.60 -13.69
N LYS A 108 -10.50 -20.29 -14.39
CA LYS A 108 -10.42 -20.28 -15.86
C LYS A 108 -11.71 -20.76 -16.54
N GLN A 109 -12.69 -21.29 -15.79
CA GLN A 109 -13.98 -21.74 -16.33
C GLN A 109 -14.97 -20.60 -16.60
N ALA A 110 -14.82 -19.42 -15.97
CA ALA A 110 -15.71 -18.28 -16.21
C ALA A 110 -15.49 -17.60 -17.59
N ALA A 111 -14.29 -17.73 -18.17
CA ALA A 111 -13.96 -17.15 -19.48
C ALA A 111 -14.67 -17.86 -20.66
N LYS A 112 -15.19 -19.08 -20.47
CA LYS A 112 -15.90 -19.82 -21.53
C LYS A 112 -17.35 -19.39 -21.75
N LYS A 113 -17.95 -18.57 -20.87
CA LYS A 113 -19.39 -18.25 -20.93
C LYS A 113 -19.76 -17.03 -21.79
N VAL A 114 -18.78 -16.29 -22.32
CA VAL A 114 -19.04 -15.05 -23.07
C VAL A 114 -18.83 -15.21 -24.59
N VAL A 115 -18.22 -16.32 -25.04
CA VAL A 115 -17.96 -16.56 -26.46
C VAL A 115 -18.88 -17.68 -26.96
N GLY A 116 -20.09 -17.34 -27.42
CA GLY A 116 -20.95 -18.30 -28.12
C GLY A 116 -22.45 -18.05 -28.13
N LEU A 117 -22.96 -16.98 -27.51
CA LEU A 117 -24.37 -16.61 -27.60
C LEU A 117 -24.67 -15.79 -28.87
N HIS A 118 -24.23 -16.23 -30.06
CA HIS A 118 -24.68 -15.67 -31.35
C HIS A 118 -24.42 -16.65 -32.51
N THR A 119 -25.46 -17.43 -32.87
CA THR A 119 -25.96 -17.77 -34.23
C THR A 119 -27.00 -18.90 -34.04
N LYS A 120 -28.30 -18.59 -34.02
CA LYS A 120 -29.29 -18.78 -35.12
C LYS A 120 -29.42 -20.26 -35.54
N ALA A 121 -30.50 -20.94 -35.16
CA ALA A 121 -31.77 -20.97 -35.89
C ALA A 121 -31.66 -21.66 -37.26
N ALA A 122 -32.01 -22.95 -37.29
CA ALA A 122 -32.65 -23.68 -38.39
C ALA A 122 -33.07 -25.05 -37.86
#